data_AF-A0A543PSV3-F1
#
_entry.id   AF-A0A543PSV3-F1
#
_cell.length_a   1.000
_cell.length_b   1.000
_cell.length_c   1.000
_cell.angle_alpha   90.00
_cell.angle_beta   90.00
_cell.angle_gamma   90.00
#
_symmetry.space_group_name_H-M   'P 1'
#
loop_
_entity.id
_entity.type
_entity.pdbx_description
1 polymer ?
#
loop_
_entity_poly.entity_id
_entity_poly.type
_entity_poly.pdbx_seq_one_letter_code
_entity_poly.pdbx_strand_id
1 'polypeptide(L)'
;MSSDLTPEPPADAPLTAVGERVLVRPPTPADEPAYVEAVTRSSRRLADFAMPDPHNLPTVLASQSPLYRTFMVVAREPAGEHGLVGRINVANVVRGAFLSASIGYDAYDPYAGRGLFVEGLSLTLDLLFADEPAGMALHRVEANIQPANARSAGLVRSLGFVHEGFSRAFLHLPGLDGRRAWRDHDRYTMLATDWPAAPYRPHGARRVACIVTGTAGYGGTTLAAALALELEVPLYSSSTVPQTSTLFELLRSSPVGGVVECRASAPELRMGLARAGFDPSAVPVLDAAVDVPKAEVVRQALAVRTAFA
;
A
#
# COMPACT_ATOMS: atom_id res chain seq x y z
N MET A 1 -7.46 -47.79 4.52
CA MET A 1 -7.49 -46.32 4.50
C MET A 1 -6.16 -45.88 5.07
N SER A 2 -5.17 -45.66 4.21
CA SER A 2 -3.82 -45.26 4.64
C SER A 2 -3.84 -43.74 4.83
N SER A 3 -3.74 -43.28 6.08
CA SER A 3 -3.55 -41.87 6.38
C SER A 3 -2.09 -41.53 6.06
N ASP A 4 -1.86 -40.84 4.96
CA ASP A 4 -0.64 -40.06 4.76
C ASP A 4 -0.64 -38.93 5.80
N LEU A 5 -0.15 -39.24 7.00
CA LEU A 5 0.29 -38.23 7.94
C LEU A 5 1.69 -37.83 7.52
N THR A 6 1.79 -36.67 6.87
CA THR A 6 3.05 -35.97 6.69
C THR A 6 3.73 -35.89 8.06
N PRO A 7 4.98 -36.35 8.21
CA PRO A 7 5.65 -36.34 9.52
C PRO A 7 5.72 -34.90 10.04
N GLU A 8 5.38 -34.70 11.31
CA GLU A 8 5.55 -33.41 11.97
C GLU A 8 7.04 -32.99 11.90
N PRO A 9 7.33 -31.74 11.52
CA PRO A 9 8.70 -31.26 11.49
C PRO A 9 9.29 -31.29 12.91
N PRO A 10 10.59 -31.58 13.06
CA PRO A 10 11.25 -31.58 14.37
C PRO A 10 11.12 -30.20 15.03
N ALA A 11 11.02 -30.17 16.36
CA ALA A 11 10.78 -28.94 17.15
C ALA A 11 11.82 -27.83 16.93
N ASP A 12 13.01 -28.16 16.44
CA ASP A 12 14.10 -27.23 16.12
C ASP A 12 14.22 -26.90 14.62
N ALA A 13 13.27 -27.34 13.79
CA ALA A 13 13.29 -27.06 12.37
C ALA A 13 13.23 -25.53 12.13
N PRO A 14 14.04 -25.00 11.20
CA PRO A 14 14.01 -23.57 10.90
C PRO A 14 12.65 -23.20 10.30
N LEU A 15 11.95 -22.27 10.95
CA LEU A 15 10.66 -21.73 10.48
C LEU A 15 10.81 -21.21 9.04
N THR A 16 10.17 -21.91 8.11
CA THR A 16 10.30 -21.71 6.67
C THR A 16 8.93 -21.86 6.02
N ALA A 17 8.63 -21.02 5.03
CA ALA A 17 7.39 -21.08 4.27
C ALA A 17 7.65 -20.87 2.78
N VAL A 18 6.96 -21.64 1.95
CA VAL A 18 7.10 -21.61 0.48
C VAL A 18 5.81 -21.07 -0.12
N GLY A 19 5.91 -19.96 -0.84
CA GLY A 19 4.84 -19.41 -1.65
C GLY A 19 4.95 -19.78 -3.12
N GLU A 20 4.08 -19.16 -3.92
CA GLU A 20 4.09 -19.30 -5.37
C GLU A 20 5.39 -18.71 -5.96
N ARG A 21 5.77 -17.50 -5.54
CA ARG A 21 6.87 -16.73 -6.13
C ARG A 21 8.03 -16.51 -5.17
N VAL A 22 7.84 -16.71 -3.87
CA VAL A 22 8.89 -16.48 -2.86
C VAL A 22 9.05 -17.63 -1.87
N LEU A 23 10.23 -17.72 -1.28
CA LEU A 23 10.59 -18.56 -0.13
C LEU A 23 10.90 -17.63 1.05
N VAL A 24 10.33 -17.91 2.21
CA VAL A 24 10.63 -17.24 3.47
C VAL A 24 11.40 -18.19 4.36
N ARG A 25 12.59 -17.81 4.81
CA ARG A 25 13.44 -18.66 5.67
C ARG A 25 14.42 -17.83 6.53
N PRO A 26 15.05 -18.40 7.57
CA PRO A 26 16.01 -17.66 8.40
C PRO A 26 17.27 -17.23 7.62
N PRO A 27 17.98 -16.17 8.04
CA PRO A 27 19.23 -15.78 7.43
C PRO A 27 20.32 -16.85 7.62
N THR A 28 21.23 -16.93 6.66
CA THR A 28 22.40 -17.81 6.70
C THR A 28 23.65 -17.02 6.30
N PRO A 29 24.87 -17.46 6.68
CA PRO A 29 26.10 -16.83 6.21
C PRO A 29 26.22 -16.76 4.68
N ALA A 30 25.62 -17.70 3.95
CA ALA A 30 25.64 -17.73 2.49
C ALA A 30 24.88 -16.57 1.84
N ASP A 31 24.04 -15.84 2.60
CA ASP A 31 23.29 -14.70 2.08
C ASP A 31 24.13 -13.44 1.91
N GLU A 32 25.35 -13.40 2.45
CA GLU A 32 26.15 -12.18 2.55
C GLU A 32 26.34 -11.47 1.21
N PRO A 33 26.77 -12.13 0.11
CA PRO A 33 26.93 -11.45 -1.17
C PRO A 33 25.61 -10.86 -1.69
N ALA A 34 24.52 -11.63 -1.58
CA ALA A 34 23.19 -11.21 -2.02
C ALA A 34 22.64 -10.05 -1.17
N TYR A 35 22.89 -10.07 0.14
CA TYR A 35 22.46 -9.03 1.07
C TYR A 35 23.20 -7.72 0.82
N VAL A 36 24.53 -7.77 0.65
CA VAL A 36 25.36 -6.59 0.32
C VAL A 36 24.83 -5.92 -0.96
N GLU A 37 24.62 -6.69 -2.03
CA GLU A 37 24.10 -6.17 -3.30
C GLU A 37 22.69 -5.59 -3.13
N ALA A 38 21.77 -6.33 -2.51
CA ALA A 38 20.38 -5.92 -2.32
C ALA A 38 20.26 -4.60 -1.54
N VAL A 39 21.01 -4.46 -0.44
CA VAL A 39 20.99 -3.25 0.40
C VAL A 39 21.68 -2.10 -0.32
N THR A 40 22.84 -2.32 -0.95
CA THR A 40 23.56 -1.28 -1.70
C THR A 40 22.67 -0.71 -2.79
N ARG A 41 22.06 -1.56 -3.62
CA ARG A 41 21.16 -1.17 -4.70
C ARG A 41 19.92 -0.41 -4.20
N SER A 42 19.41 -0.80 -3.03
CA SER A 42 18.20 -0.22 -2.45
C SER A 42 18.46 1.02 -1.58
N SER A 43 19.72 1.38 -1.33
CA SER A 43 20.10 2.33 -0.27
C SER A 43 19.38 3.67 -0.40
N ARG A 44 19.30 4.22 -1.62
CA ARG A 44 18.61 5.50 -1.87
C ARG A 44 17.13 5.45 -1.50
N ARG A 45 16.44 4.34 -1.80
CA ARG A 45 15.01 4.19 -1.48
C ARG A 45 14.77 3.95 0.01
N LEU A 46 15.69 3.27 0.69
CA LEU A 46 15.58 2.95 2.11
C LEU A 46 15.95 4.14 3.01
N ALA A 47 16.89 4.99 2.58
CA ALA A 47 17.46 6.07 3.38
C ALA A 47 16.44 7.10 3.89
N ASP A 48 15.28 7.22 3.25
CA ASP A 48 14.20 8.12 3.66
C ASP A 48 13.60 7.74 5.04
N PHE A 49 13.65 6.45 5.40
CA PHE A 49 12.95 5.91 6.58
C PHE A 49 13.75 4.89 7.40
N ALA A 50 14.95 4.52 6.95
CA ALA A 50 15.79 3.51 7.57
C ALA A 50 17.28 3.87 7.46
N MET A 51 18.13 3.12 8.16
CA MET A 51 19.59 3.19 8.05
C MET A 51 20.07 1.95 7.29
N PRO A 52 20.14 1.98 5.95
CA PRO A 52 20.64 0.84 5.19
C PRO A 52 22.12 0.60 5.52
N ASP A 53 22.44 -0.63 5.90
CA ASP A 53 23.80 -1.09 6.15
C ASP A 53 24.03 -2.43 5.42
N PRO A 54 24.79 -2.43 4.31
CA PRO A 54 25.05 -3.62 3.51
C PRO A 54 25.94 -4.65 4.24
N HIS A 55 26.59 -4.28 5.35
CA HIS A 55 27.50 -5.16 6.09
C HIS A 55 26.93 -5.61 7.45
N ASN A 56 25.64 -5.38 7.70
CA ASN A 56 25.00 -5.72 8.98
C ASN A 56 24.62 -7.21 9.13
N LEU A 57 24.74 -8.05 8.08
CA LEU A 57 24.31 -9.44 8.16
C LEU A 57 25.00 -10.25 9.28
N PRO A 58 26.31 -10.12 9.56
CA PRO A 58 26.95 -10.82 10.67
C PRO A 58 26.31 -10.51 12.03
N THR A 59 25.98 -9.24 12.29
CA THR A 59 25.28 -8.82 13.52
C THR A 59 23.88 -9.43 13.58
N VAL A 60 23.16 -9.45 12.45
CA VAL A 60 21.83 -10.07 12.35
C VAL A 60 21.92 -11.56 12.69
N LEU A 61 22.87 -12.29 12.11
CA LEU A 61 23.10 -13.72 12.38
C LEU A 61 23.42 -13.97 13.86
N ALA A 62 24.25 -13.14 14.47
CA ALA A 62 24.61 -13.25 15.89
C ALA A 62 23.46 -12.92 16.85
N SER A 63 22.46 -12.16 16.40
CA SER A 63 21.33 -11.71 17.23
C SER A 63 20.14 -12.66 17.25
N GLN A 64 20.16 -13.74 16.45
CA GLN A 64 19.04 -14.66 16.35
C GLN A 64 18.79 -15.35 17.70
N SER A 65 17.54 -15.31 18.17
CA SER A 65 17.12 -15.88 19.45
C SER A 65 15.61 -16.15 19.45
N PRO A 66 15.05 -16.81 20.48
CA PRO A 66 13.60 -16.90 20.64
C PRO A 66 12.89 -15.54 20.74
N LEU A 67 13.63 -14.46 21.08
CA LEU A 67 13.08 -13.12 21.27
C LEU A 67 13.35 -12.16 20.10
N TYR A 68 14.19 -12.59 19.15
CA TYR A 68 14.57 -11.83 17.98
C TYR A 68 14.83 -12.79 16.81
N ARG A 69 13.98 -12.75 15.79
CA ARG A 69 14.13 -13.57 14.58
C ARG A 69 14.13 -12.70 13.35
N THR A 70 14.92 -13.10 12.37
CA THR A 70 14.92 -12.51 11.03
C THR A 70 14.47 -13.55 10.01
N PHE A 71 13.68 -13.11 9.05
CA PHE A 71 13.27 -13.88 7.88
C PHE A 71 13.75 -13.17 6.62
N MET A 72 14.38 -13.92 5.73
CA MET A 72 14.77 -13.50 4.41
C MET A 72 13.69 -13.92 3.43
N VAL A 73 13.22 -12.97 2.62
CA VAL A 73 12.29 -13.24 1.52
C VAL A 73 13.11 -13.39 0.25
N VAL A 74 13.10 -14.60 -0.32
CA VAL A 74 13.91 -14.97 -1.49
C VAL A 74 12.98 -15.23 -2.67
N ALA A 75 13.26 -14.64 -3.82
CA ALA A 75 12.53 -14.94 -5.06
C ALA A 75 12.82 -16.37 -5.50
N ARG A 76 11.78 -17.13 -5.85
CA ARG A 76 11.92 -18.47 -6.46
C ARG A 76 12.42 -18.39 -7.90
N GLU A 77 12.06 -17.30 -8.59
CA GLU A 77 12.57 -16.94 -9.91
C GLU A 77 13.28 -15.58 -9.82
N PRO A 78 14.59 -15.56 -9.53
CA PRO A 78 15.36 -14.34 -9.37
C PRO A 78 15.39 -13.49 -10.64
N ALA A 79 15.21 -12.18 -10.48
CA ALA A 79 15.51 -11.19 -11.51
C ALA A 79 16.83 -10.50 -11.16
N GLY A 80 17.89 -10.77 -11.93
CA GLY A 80 19.24 -10.25 -11.65
C GLY A 80 20.03 -11.11 -10.68
N GLU A 81 20.98 -10.49 -9.97
CA GLU A 81 22.11 -11.23 -9.37
C GLU A 81 21.91 -11.69 -7.92
N HIS A 82 21.01 -11.08 -7.13
CA HIS A 82 20.93 -11.36 -5.68
C HIS A 82 19.71 -12.18 -5.22
N GLY A 83 18.60 -12.25 -5.97
CA GLY A 83 17.41 -13.03 -5.58
C GLY A 83 16.67 -12.57 -4.31
N LEU A 84 17.21 -11.63 -3.55
CA LEU A 84 16.68 -11.21 -2.26
C LEU A 84 15.59 -10.14 -2.40
N VAL A 85 14.34 -10.51 -2.14
CA VAL A 85 13.16 -9.64 -2.23
C VAL A 85 13.07 -8.69 -1.06
N GLY A 86 13.50 -9.12 0.12
CA GLY A 86 13.44 -8.32 1.33
C GLY A 86 13.86 -9.08 2.58
N ARG A 87 13.80 -8.38 3.71
CA ARG A 87 14.09 -8.89 5.03
C ARG A 87 12.99 -8.44 6.00
N ILE A 88 12.57 -9.34 6.88
CA ILE A 88 11.59 -9.07 7.94
C ILE A 88 12.23 -9.43 9.27
N ASN A 89 12.27 -8.49 10.20
CA ASN A 89 12.73 -8.67 11.57
C ASN A 89 11.52 -8.72 12.50
N VAL A 90 11.51 -9.71 13.39
CA VAL A 90 10.53 -9.91 14.45
C VAL A 90 11.28 -9.73 15.76
N ALA A 91 11.07 -8.60 16.41
CA ALA A 91 11.80 -8.17 17.58
C ALA A 91 10.85 -7.94 18.76
N ASN A 92 11.41 -7.77 19.95
CA ASN A 92 10.64 -7.52 21.17
C ASN A 92 9.54 -8.57 21.38
N VAL A 93 9.84 -9.85 21.10
CA VAL A 93 8.87 -10.92 21.35
C VAL A 93 8.67 -11.03 22.86
N VAL A 94 7.43 -10.91 23.30
CA VAL A 94 7.03 -11.08 24.70
C VAL A 94 6.11 -12.30 24.79
N ARG A 95 6.49 -13.27 25.63
CA ARG A 95 5.72 -14.49 25.88
C ARG A 95 4.73 -14.31 27.04
N GLY A 96 4.14 -15.40 27.52
CA GLY A 96 3.20 -15.38 28.65
C GLY A 96 1.86 -14.78 28.25
N ALA A 97 1.34 -13.82 29.01
CA ALA A 97 0.02 -13.25 28.75
C ALA A 97 -0.03 -12.29 27.55
N PHE A 98 1.11 -11.80 27.05
CA PHE A 98 1.11 -10.81 25.97
C PHE A 98 1.17 -11.43 24.56
N LEU A 99 1.96 -12.50 24.38
CA LEU A 99 2.16 -13.22 23.10
C LEU A 99 2.28 -12.27 21.91
N SER A 100 3.15 -11.27 22.01
CA SER A 100 3.20 -10.14 21.08
C SER A 100 4.63 -9.89 20.59
N ALA A 101 4.77 -9.34 19.39
CA ALA A 101 6.05 -8.92 18.85
C ALA A 101 5.93 -7.63 18.02
N SER A 102 7.05 -6.91 17.87
CA SER A 102 7.18 -5.83 16.89
C SER A 102 7.81 -6.36 15.61
N ILE A 103 7.31 -5.94 14.46
CA ILE A 103 7.90 -6.26 13.16
C ILE A 103 8.47 -5.00 12.49
N GLY A 104 9.62 -5.17 11.84
CA GLY A 104 10.24 -4.18 10.97
C GLY A 104 10.76 -4.86 9.71
N TYR A 105 10.75 -4.16 8.58
CA TYR A 105 11.09 -4.79 7.31
C TYR A 105 11.66 -3.84 6.27
N ASP A 106 12.45 -4.42 5.38
CA ASP A 106 13.04 -3.77 4.21
C ASP A 106 12.68 -4.59 2.97
N ALA A 107 12.02 -3.97 1.99
CA ALA A 107 11.90 -4.54 0.64
C ALA A 107 13.10 -4.07 -0.19
N TYR A 108 13.61 -4.90 -1.10
CA TYR A 108 14.79 -4.60 -1.91
C TYR A 108 14.46 -4.46 -3.41
N ASP A 109 15.17 -3.56 -4.08
CA ASP A 109 15.14 -3.41 -5.54
C ASP A 109 15.92 -4.58 -6.16
N PRO A 110 15.51 -5.09 -7.34
CA PRO A 110 14.46 -4.58 -8.21
C PRO A 110 13.04 -5.11 -7.89
N TYR A 111 12.87 -5.90 -6.83
CA TYR A 111 11.62 -6.60 -6.52
C TYR A 111 10.55 -5.72 -5.86
N ALA A 112 10.95 -4.62 -5.22
CA ALA A 112 10.04 -3.66 -4.61
C ALA A 112 8.94 -3.22 -5.60
N GLY A 113 7.69 -3.19 -5.12
CA GLY A 113 6.53 -2.80 -5.92
C GLY A 113 5.96 -3.89 -6.86
N ARG A 114 6.52 -5.11 -6.88
CA ARG A 114 6.05 -6.23 -7.74
C ARG A 114 5.16 -7.24 -7.04
N GLY A 115 4.79 -6.99 -5.79
CA GLY A 115 3.95 -7.87 -4.98
C GLY A 115 4.67 -9.07 -4.32
N LEU A 116 5.93 -9.34 -4.66
CA LEU A 116 6.69 -10.45 -4.04
C LEU A 116 6.90 -10.25 -2.54
N PHE A 117 7.18 -9.01 -2.11
CA PHE A 117 7.38 -8.73 -0.69
C PHE A 117 6.07 -8.87 0.11
N VAL A 118 4.92 -8.54 -0.48
CA VAL A 118 3.59 -8.72 0.13
C VAL A 118 3.34 -10.20 0.42
N GLU A 119 3.66 -11.06 -0.55
CA GLU A 119 3.57 -12.51 -0.42
C GLU A 119 4.52 -13.02 0.68
N GLY A 120 5.77 -12.56 0.70
CA GLY A 120 6.73 -12.93 1.73
C GLY A 120 6.31 -12.49 3.14
N LEU A 121 5.73 -11.30 3.28
CA LEU A 121 5.20 -10.83 4.56
C LEU A 121 3.98 -11.65 4.99
N SER A 122 3.11 -12.03 4.06
CA SER A 122 1.96 -12.91 4.35
C SER A 122 2.41 -14.26 4.88
N LEU A 123 3.35 -14.92 4.19
CA LEU A 123 3.93 -16.19 4.64
C LEU A 123 4.65 -16.06 5.98
N THR A 124 5.26 -14.91 6.25
CA THR A 124 5.87 -14.66 7.57
C THR A 124 4.79 -14.59 8.63
N LEU A 125 3.67 -13.89 8.40
CA LEU A 125 2.55 -13.82 9.35
C LEU A 125 1.96 -15.21 9.63
N ASP A 126 1.85 -16.07 8.61
CA ASP A 126 1.45 -17.48 8.81
C ASP A 126 2.36 -18.17 9.83
N LEU A 127 3.69 -18.01 9.71
CA LEU A 127 4.65 -18.55 10.68
C LEU A 127 4.56 -17.90 12.06
N LEU A 128 4.22 -16.61 12.14
CA LEU A 128 4.13 -15.90 13.43
C LEU A 128 2.93 -16.36 14.25
N PHE A 129 1.80 -16.62 13.60
CA PHE A 129 0.54 -16.97 14.25
C PHE A 129 0.29 -18.47 14.36
N ALA A 130 0.93 -19.31 13.54
CA ALA A 130 0.83 -20.76 13.67
C ALA A 130 1.34 -21.25 15.03
N ASP A 131 0.68 -22.28 15.56
CA ASP A 131 1.05 -22.91 16.83
C ASP A 131 2.46 -23.54 16.76
N GLU A 132 3.12 -23.63 17.91
CA GLU A 132 4.40 -24.35 18.03
C GLU A 132 4.16 -25.87 17.84
N PRO A 133 5.06 -26.61 17.16
CA PRO A 133 6.36 -26.16 16.64
C PRO A 133 6.33 -25.57 15.21
N ALA A 134 5.16 -25.54 14.56
CA ALA A 134 5.04 -25.08 13.17
C ALA A 134 5.23 -23.56 13.00
N GLY A 135 5.01 -22.79 14.05
CA GLY A 135 5.18 -21.34 14.08
C GLY A 135 5.67 -20.81 15.42
N MET A 136 5.32 -19.57 15.71
CA MET A 136 5.71 -18.85 16.93
C MET A 136 4.58 -18.72 17.95
N ALA A 137 3.36 -19.19 17.69
CA ALA A 137 2.21 -19.09 18.59
C ALA A 137 2.02 -17.67 19.17
N LEU A 138 2.24 -16.63 18.35
CA LEU A 138 1.96 -15.26 18.76
C LEU A 138 0.45 -15.01 18.67
N HIS A 139 -0.06 -14.17 19.56
CA HIS A 139 -1.41 -13.62 19.47
C HIS A 139 -1.43 -12.33 18.65
N ARG A 140 -0.34 -11.56 18.66
CA ARG A 140 -0.31 -10.19 18.13
C ARG A 140 1.02 -9.83 17.49
N VAL A 141 0.98 -9.04 16.43
CA VAL A 141 2.16 -8.36 15.88
C VAL A 141 1.88 -6.88 15.63
N GLU A 142 2.90 -6.04 15.78
CA GLU A 142 2.83 -4.60 15.61
C GLU A 142 3.89 -4.08 14.64
N ALA A 143 3.47 -3.37 13.60
CA ALA A 143 4.33 -2.59 12.71
C ALA A 143 4.24 -1.10 13.07
N ASN A 144 5.39 -0.52 13.43
CA ASN A 144 5.51 0.90 13.72
C ASN A 144 6.03 1.63 12.48
N ILE A 145 5.25 2.56 11.93
CA ILE A 145 5.53 3.16 10.62
C ILE A 145 5.47 4.69 10.72
N GLN A 146 6.50 5.40 10.25
CA GLN A 146 6.45 6.86 10.16
C GLN A 146 5.24 7.32 9.34
N PRO A 147 4.47 8.35 9.77
CA PRO A 147 3.26 8.80 9.05
C PRO A 147 3.50 9.15 7.58
N ALA A 148 4.68 9.69 7.25
CA ALA A 148 5.06 10.04 5.89
C ALA A 148 5.41 8.83 5.00
N ASN A 149 5.59 7.62 5.56
CA ASN A 149 5.89 6.40 4.82
C ASN A 149 4.60 5.72 4.32
N ALA A 150 3.91 6.41 3.41
CA ALA A 150 2.64 5.95 2.84
C ALA A 150 2.74 4.56 2.15
N ARG A 151 3.91 4.20 1.61
CA ARG A 151 4.15 2.89 0.98
C ARG A 151 4.10 1.76 2.01
N SER A 152 4.80 1.92 3.13
CA SER A 152 4.82 0.94 4.21
C SER A 152 3.43 0.83 4.88
N ALA A 153 2.78 1.97 5.13
CA ALA A 153 1.41 2.00 5.66
C ALA A 153 0.42 1.30 4.70
N GLY A 154 0.51 1.56 3.40
CA GLY A 154 -0.31 0.90 2.39
C GLY A 154 -0.09 -0.61 2.32
N LEU A 155 1.16 -1.06 2.45
CA LEU A 155 1.51 -2.49 2.49
C LEU A 155 0.81 -3.20 3.66
N VAL A 156 0.95 -2.72 4.90
CA VAL A 156 0.35 -3.40 6.06
C VAL A 156 -1.17 -3.34 6.04
N ARG A 157 -1.74 -2.21 5.61
CA ARG A 157 -3.20 -2.09 5.42
C ARG A 157 -3.72 -3.06 4.35
N SER A 158 -2.98 -3.30 3.27
CA SER A 158 -3.38 -4.29 2.26
C SER A 158 -3.42 -5.72 2.80
N LEU A 159 -2.66 -6.01 3.85
CA LEU A 159 -2.68 -7.29 4.58
C LEU A 159 -3.70 -7.31 5.72
N GLY A 160 -4.49 -6.24 5.91
CA GLY A 160 -5.54 -6.16 6.93
C GLY A 160 -5.08 -5.63 8.29
N PHE A 161 -3.88 -5.07 8.42
CA PHE A 161 -3.46 -4.47 9.69
C PHE A 161 -4.36 -3.27 10.04
N VAL A 162 -4.75 -3.20 11.31
CA VAL A 162 -5.57 -2.14 11.87
C VAL A 162 -4.68 -1.04 12.46
N HIS A 163 -4.97 0.22 12.14
CA HIS A 163 -4.35 1.37 12.80
C HIS A 163 -4.91 1.51 14.20
N GLU A 164 -4.07 1.32 15.21
CA GLU A 164 -4.48 1.36 16.63
C GLU A 164 -4.05 2.63 17.34
N GLY A 165 -3.08 3.37 16.82
CA GLY A 165 -2.68 4.61 17.45
C GLY A 165 -1.40 5.23 16.93
N PHE A 166 -0.90 6.17 17.72
CA PHE A 166 0.20 7.04 17.37
C PHE A 166 1.19 7.17 18.54
N SER A 167 2.48 7.11 18.22
CA SER A 167 3.58 7.26 19.15
C SER A 167 4.39 8.49 18.76
N ARG A 168 4.35 9.55 19.57
CA ARG A 168 5.21 10.73 19.40
C ARG A 168 6.66 10.39 19.72
N ALA A 169 7.59 10.88 18.90
CA ALA A 169 9.03 10.75 19.13
C ALA A 169 9.46 9.30 19.43
N PHE A 170 8.98 8.34 18.64
CA PHE A 170 9.07 6.92 18.92
C PHE A 170 10.46 6.31 18.63
N LEU A 171 11.02 6.57 17.45
CA LEU A 171 12.32 5.99 17.05
C LEU A 171 13.30 7.07 16.55
N HIS A 172 14.58 6.91 16.88
CA HIS A 172 15.65 7.82 16.47
C HIS A 172 16.30 7.40 15.14
N LEU A 173 15.73 7.85 14.02
CA LEU A 173 16.07 7.41 12.67
C LEU A 173 15.80 8.51 11.61
N PRO A 174 16.23 8.32 10.35
CA PRO A 174 16.02 9.29 9.28
C PRO A 174 14.54 9.58 9.00
N GLY A 175 14.27 10.77 8.47
CA GLY A 175 12.99 11.10 7.84
C GLY A 175 13.24 11.76 6.47
N LEU A 176 12.17 12.18 5.80
CA LEU A 176 12.24 12.83 4.48
C LEU A 176 13.09 14.12 4.43
N ASP A 177 13.38 14.72 5.58
CA ASP A 177 14.26 15.88 5.70
C ASP A 177 15.77 15.53 5.65
N GLY A 178 16.10 14.24 5.51
CA GLY A 178 17.47 13.72 5.45
C GLY A 178 18.22 13.76 6.79
N ARG A 179 17.59 14.19 7.88
CA ARG A 179 18.20 14.29 9.21
C ARG A 179 17.81 13.08 10.05
N ARG A 180 18.67 12.73 11.00
CA ARG A 180 18.31 11.76 12.05
C ARG A 180 17.76 12.52 13.26
N ALA A 181 16.57 12.14 13.70
CA ALA A 181 15.92 12.71 14.86
C ALA A 181 14.94 11.68 15.45
N TRP A 182 14.34 11.99 16.60
CA TRP A 182 13.20 11.22 17.08
C TRP A 182 12.00 11.44 16.16
N ARG A 183 11.46 10.36 15.61
CA ARG A 183 10.37 10.37 14.62
C ARG A 183 9.11 9.77 15.19
N ASP A 184 8.00 10.43 14.89
CA ASP A 184 6.67 9.94 15.17
C ASP A 184 6.37 8.68 14.35
N HIS A 185 5.59 7.77 14.91
CA HIS A 185 5.18 6.53 14.25
C HIS A 185 3.70 6.24 14.51
N ASP A 186 2.99 5.85 13.46
CA ASP A 186 1.70 5.18 13.54
C ASP A 186 1.90 3.70 13.89
N ARG A 187 1.04 3.17 14.75
CA ARG A 187 1.03 1.77 15.17
C ARG A 187 -0.04 1.00 14.41
N TYR A 188 0.39 0.06 13.58
CA TYR A 188 -0.46 -0.85 12.84
C TYR A 188 -0.32 -2.24 13.41
N THR A 189 -1.43 -2.96 13.58
CA THR A 189 -1.41 -4.22 14.33
C THR A 189 -2.24 -5.28 13.64
N MET A 190 -1.88 -6.53 13.88
CA MET A 190 -2.61 -7.71 13.42
C MET A 190 -2.73 -8.68 14.59
N LEU A 191 -3.93 -9.21 14.80
CA LEU A 191 -4.20 -10.28 15.75
C LEU A 191 -4.25 -11.62 15.02
N ALA A 192 -3.86 -12.69 15.71
CA ALA A 192 -3.94 -14.05 15.19
C ALA A 192 -5.38 -14.43 14.80
N THR A 193 -6.38 -13.94 15.53
CA THR A 193 -7.81 -14.18 15.24
C THR A 193 -8.30 -13.49 13.97
N ASP A 194 -7.60 -12.45 13.53
CA ASP A 194 -7.95 -11.67 12.35
C ASP A 194 -7.18 -12.17 11.11
N TRP A 195 -6.21 -13.09 11.29
CA TRP A 195 -5.35 -13.59 10.22
C TRP A 195 -5.76 -15.01 9.75
N PRO A 196 -5.82 -15.27 8.43
CA PRO A 196 -5.64 -14.34 7.33
C PRO A 196 -6.81 -13.34 7.22
N ALA A 197 -6.48 -12.06 7.16
CA ALA A 197 -7.48 -11.03 6.99
C ALA A 197 -7.96 -11.01 5.54
N ALA A 198 -9.23 -10.62 5.33
CA ALA A 198 -9.65 -10.20 4.01
C ALA A 198 -8.76 -9.00 3.62
N PRO A 199 -7.96 -9.09 2.53
CA PRO A 199 -7.14 -7.97 2.10
C PRO A 199 -8.05 -6.76 1.99
N TYR A 200 -7.65 -5.61 2.57
CA TYR A 200 -8.31 -4.37 2.22
C TYR A 200 -8.22 -4.32 0.71
N ARG A 201 -9.36 -4.47 0.00
CA ARG A 201 -9.35 -4.32 -1.45
C ARG A 201 -8.68 -2.96 -1.64
N PRO A 202 -7.51 -2.86 -2.29
CA PRO A 202 -7.04 -1.55 -2.68
C PRO A 202 -8.27 -0.98 -3.36
N HIS A 203 -8.74 0.19 -2.91
CA HIS A 203 -9.77 0.87 -3.66
C HIS A 203 -9.14 0.99 -5.04
N GLY A 204 -9.52 0.11 -5.98
CA GLY A 204 -9.28 0.35 -7.39
C GLY A 204 -9.98 1.66 -7.55
N ALA A 205 -9.19 2.74 -7.64
CA ALA A 205 -9.68 4.07 -7.35
C ALA A 205 -10.98 4.22 -8.12
N ARG A 206 -12.10 4.32 -7.39
CA ARG A 206 -13.40 4.41 -8.01
C ARG A 206 -13.36 5.72 -8.78
N ARG A 207 -13.08 5.63 -10.07
CA ARG A 207 -12.96 6.79 -10.93
C ARG A 207 -14.36 7.38 -11.00
N VAL A 208 -14.49 8.61 -10.54
CA VAL A 208 -15.74 9.36 -10.58
C VAL A 208 -15.68 10.28 -11.78
N ALA A 209 -16.73 10.31 -12.60
CA ALA A 209 -16.87 11.30 -13.66
C ALA A 209 -18.15 12.10 -13.48
N CYS A 210 -18.08 13.40 -13.74
CA CYS A 210 -19.23 14.27 -13.85
C CYS A 210 -19.02 15.18 -15.05
N ILE A 211 -20.04 15.33 -15.90
CA ILE A 211 -20.02 16.30 -16.99
C ILE A 211 -20.79 17.54 -16.54
N VAL A 212 -20.21 18.72 -16.76
CA VAL A 212 -20.91 20.00 -16.65
C VAL A 212 -21.01 20.61 -18.05
N THR A 213 -22.22 20.71 -18.59
CA THR A 213 -22.48 21.23 -19.93
C THR A 213 -22.60 22.74 -19.94
N GLY A 214 -21.81 23.41 -20.78
CA GLY A 214 -21.82 24.87 -20.92
C GLY A 214 -20.57 25.54 -20.37
N THR A 215 -20.51 26.87 -20.48
CA THR A 215 -19.46 27.69 -19.83
C THR A 215 -20.14 28.62 -18.85
N ALA A 216 -19.80 28.51 -17.57
CA ALA A 216 -20.22 29.47 -16.56
C ALA A 216 -19.46 30.81 -16.73
N GLY A 217 -20.15 31.92 -16.46
CA GLY A 217 -19.69 33.29 -16.74
C GLY A 217 -18.55 33.79 -15.85
N TYR A 218 -17.93 34.90 -16.26
CA TYR A 218 -16.92 35.61 -15.47
C TYR A 218 -17.58 36.35 -14.30
N GLY A 219 -17.26 35.96 -13.05
CA GLY A 219 -17.70 36.71 -11.86
C GLY A 219 -17.83 35.94 -10.54
N GLY A 220 -17.79 34.60 -10.54
CA GLY A 220 -17.96 33.77 -9.33
C GLY A 220 -17.42 32.35 -9.49
N THR A 221 -17.51 31.51 -8.45
CA THR A 221 -17.14 30.09 -8.53
C THR A 221 -18.14 29.35 -9.40
N THR A 222 -17.65 28.65 -10.45
CA THR A 222 -18.50 27.86 -11.33
C THR A 222 -18.90 26.55 -10.66
N LEU A 223 -20.05 25.99 -11.05
CA LEU A 223 -20.49 24.69 -10.57
C LEU A 223 -19.41 23.61 -10.79
N ALA A 224 -18.76 23.60 -11.96
CA ALA A 224 -17.73 22.63 -12.29
C ALA A 224 -16.53 22.71 -11.34
N ALA A 225 -16.07 23.92 -11.01
CA ALA A 225 -14.98 24.14 -10.07
C ALA A 225 -15.38 23.75 -8.63
N ALA A 226 -16.60 24.11 -8.21
CA ALA A 226 -17.10 23.77 -6.89
C ALA A 226 -17.28 22.25 -6.71
N LEU A 227 -17.80 21.56 -7.73
CA LEU A 227 -17.94 20.10 -7.73
C LEU A 227 -16.60 19.39 -7.73
N ALA A 228 -15.62 19.85 -8.51
CA ALA A 228 -14.29 19.24 -8.54
C ALA A 228 -13.63 19.30 -7.15
N LEU A 229 -13.77 20.42 -6.44
CA LEU A 229 -13.29 20.59 -5.07
C LEU A 229 -14.03 19.67 -4.09
N GLU A 230 -15.37 19.62 -4.13
CA GLU A 230 -16.19 18.81 -3.22
C GLU A 230 -16.02 17.29 -3.45
N LEU A 231 -15.78 16.89 -4.69
CA LEU A 231 -15.52 15.50 -5.06
C LEU A 231 -14.05 15.10 -4.85
N GLU A 232 -13.16 16.06 -4.59
CA GLU A 232 -11.71 15.87 -4.50
C GLU A 232 -11.11 15.23 -5.77
N VAL A 233 -11.61 15.65 -6.94
CA VAL A 233 -11.13 15.18 -8.26
C VAL A 233 -10.70 16.36 -9.14
N PRO A 234 -9.83 16.13 -10.14
CA PRO A 234 -9.43 17.19 -11.06
C PRO A 234 -10.60 17.79 -11.87
N LEU A 235 -10.48 19.08 -12.20
CA LEU A 235 -11.32 19.76 -13.18
C LEU A 235 -10.63 19.78 -14.54
N TYR A 236 -11.33 19.35 -15.58
CA TYR A 236 -10.93 19.46 -16.98
C TYR A 236 -11.89 20.41 -17.69
N SER A 237 -11.47 21.65 -17.93
CA SER A 237 -12.32 22.69 -18.52
C SER A 237 -11.90 23.05 -19.94
N SER A 238 -12.89 23.19 -20.81
CA SER A 238 -12.74 23.73 -22.17
C SER A 238 -12.19 25.16 -22.22
N SER A 239 -12.24 25.91 -21.10
CA SER A 239 -11.56 27.21 -20.97
C SER A 239 -10.04 27.11 -20.96
N THR A 240 -9.50 25.97 -20.50
CA THR A 240 -8.05 25.71 -20.39
C THR A 240 -7.57 24.79 -21.50
N VAL A 241 -8.38 23.78 -21.86
CA VAL A 241 -8.09 22.79 -22.90
C VAL A 241 -9.21 22.86 -23.95
N PRO A 242 -9.04 23.63 -25.04
CA PRO A 242 -10.13 23.91 -25.99
C PRO A 242 -10.69 22.69 -26.72
N GLN A 243 -9.87 21.64 -26.87
CA GLN A 243 -10.24 20.43 -27.61
C GLN A 243 -10.95 19.43 -26.69
N THR A 244 -12.24 19.18 -26.96
CA THR A 244 -13.07 18.22 -26.22
C THR A 244 -12.47 16.81 -26.16
N SER A 245 -11.86 16.33 -27.25
CA SER A 245 -11.19 15.02 -27.28
C SER A 245 -10.08 14.90 -26.23
N THR A 246 -9.30 15.97 -26.07
CA THR A 246 -8.20 16.04 -25.11
C THR A 246 -8.71 16.03 -23.67
N LEU A 247 -9.86 16.65 -23.39
CA LEU A 247 -10.51 16.56 -22.08
C LEU A 247 -10.84 15.12 -21.71
N PHE A 248 -11.35 14.32 -22.66
CA PHE A 248 -11.65 12.90 -22.41
C PHE A 248 -10.40 12.02 -22.33
N GLU A 249 -9.31 12.37 -23.01
CA GLU A 249 -8.02 11.70 -22.83
C GLU A 249 -7.42 11.97 -21.45
N LEU A 250 -7.52 13.19 -20.95
CA LEU A 250 -7.13 13.56 -19.59
C LEU A 250 -8.00 12.83 -18.55
N LEU A 251 -9.31 12.78 -18.78
CA LEU A 251 -10.21 12.00 -17.95
C LEU A 251 -9.81 10.51 -17.95
N ARG A 252 -9.44 9.95 -19.11
CA ARG A 252 -8.98 8.55 -19.26
C ARG A 252 -7.72 8.26 -18.46
N SER A 253 -6.74 9.15 -18.48
CA SER A 253 -5.46 8.97 -17.79
C SER A 253 -5.55 9.25 -16.29
N SER A 254 -6.62 9.89 -15.83
CA SER A 254 -6.83 10.20 -14.42
C SER A 254 -7.07 8.94 -13.58
N PRO A 255 -6.27 8.69 -12.53
CA PRO A 255 -6.50 7.56 -11.62
C PRO A 255 -7.75 7.73 -10.77
N VAL A 256 -8.26 8.96 -10.59
CA VAL A 256 -9.41 9.28 -9.73
C VAL A 256 -10.65 9.72 -10.52
N GLY A 257 -10.52 9.90 -11.83
CA GLY A 257 -11.56 10.48 -12.68
C GLY A 257 -11.50 12.02 -12.68
N GLY A 258 -12.63 12.70 -12.80
CA GLY A 258 -12.67 14.16 -12.86
C GLY A 258 -14.02 14.76 -13.22
N VAL A 259 -14.14 16.07 -13.01
CA VAL A 259 -15.24 16.87 -13.54
C VAL A 259 -14.80 17.42 -14.89
N VAL A 260 -15.60 17.20 -15.94
CA VAL A 260 -15.34 17.73 -17.29
C VAL A 260 -16.34 18.83 -17.61
N GLU A 261 -15.85 20.04 -17.82
CA GLU A 261 -16.66 21.20 -18.24
C GLU A 261 -16.47 21.44 -19.74
N CYS A 262 -17.50 21.16 -20.54
CA CYS A 262 -17.41 21.25 -22.00
C CYS A 262 -18.75 21.60 -22.67
N ARG A 263 -18.71 21.89 -23.98
CA ARG A 263 -19.88 22.16 -24.83
C ARG A 263 -20.16 21.03 -25.83
N ALA A 264 -19.78 19.81 -25.48
CA ALA A 264 -19.94 18.65 -26.34
C ALA A 264 -21.42 18.30 -26.55
N SER A 265 -21.77 17.88 -27.76
CA SER A 265 -23.08 17.31 -28.08
C SER A 265 -23.29 15.96 -27.38
N ALA A 266 -24.55 15.53 -27.21
CA ALA A 266 -24.84 14.24 -26.58
C ALA A 266 -24.13 13.03 -27.24
N PRO A 267 -23.98 12.94 -28.59
CA PRO A 267 -23.17 11.90 -29.21
C PRO A 267 -21.68 11.98 -28.85
N GLU A 268 -21.10 13.18 -28.80
CA GLU A 268 -19.70 13.39 -28.43
C GLU A 268 -19.44 13.02 -26.96
N LEU A 269 -20.34 13.38 -26.06
CA LEU A 269 -20.28 12.98 -24.64
C LEU A 269 -20.29 11.45 -24.51
N ARG A 270 -21.24 10.78 -25.16
CA ARG A 270 -21.32 9.30 -25.11
C ARG A 270 -20.04 8.64 -25.59
N MET A 271 -19.51 9.08 -26.73
CA MET A 271 -18.29 8.51 -27.31
C MET A 271 -17.05 8.84 -26.46
N GLY A 272 -16.94 10.07 -25.96
CA GLY A 272 -15.84 10.51 -25.09
C GLY A 272 -15.78 9.75 -23.77
N LEU A 273 -16.93 9.61 -23.09
CA LEU A 273 -17.05 8.85 -21.85
C LEU A 273 -16.71 7.37 -22.03
N ALA A 274 -17.25 6.74 -23.09
CA ALA A 274 -16.93 5.35 -23.40
C ALA A 274 -15.43 5.15 -23.65
N ARG A 275 -14.77 6.06 -24.40
CA ARG A 275 -13.31 6.03 -24.62
C ARG A 275 -12.50 6.29 -23.36
N ALA A 276 -13.05 7.06 -22.42
CA ALA A 276 -12.44 7.32 -21.11
C ALA A 276 -12.63 6.16 -20.11
N GLY A 277 -13.34 5.10 -20.49
CA GLY A 277 -13.59 3.91 -19.69
C GLY A 277 -14.76 4.06 -18.71
N PHE A 278 -15.74 4.90 -19.03
CA PHE A 278 -16.96 5.08 -18.25
C PHE A 278 -18.18 4.55 -19.02
N ASP A 279 -19.19 4.05 -18.29
CA ASP A 279 -20.52 3.84 -18.83
C ASP A 279 -21.20 5.21 -19.00
N PRO A 280 -21.48 5.68 -20.23
CA PRO A 280 -22.07 6.99 -20.44
C PRO A 280 -23.45 7.16 -19.82
N SER A 281 -24.19 6.08 -19.56
CA SER A 281 -25.52 6.12 -18.94
C SER A 281 -25.45 6.31 -17.41
N ALA A 282 -24.30 5.98 -16.81
CA ALA A 282 -24.07 6.10 -15.37
C ALA A 282 -23.41 7.43 -14.97
N VAL A 283 -22.88 8.20 -15.92
CA VAL A 283 -22.18 9.46 -15.65
C VAL A 283 -23.17 10.61 -15.58
N PRO A 284 -23.28 11.32 -14.45
CA PRO A 284 -24.15 12.49 -14.34
C PRO A 284 -23.71 13.61 -15.29
N VAL A 285 -24.71 14.22 -15.95
CA VAL A 285 -24.54 15.39 -16.81
C VAL A 285 -25.38 16.51 -16.21
N LEU A 286 -24.73 17.61 -15.83
CA LEU A 286 -25.31 18.74 -15.12
C LEU A 286 -25.16 20.01 -15.96
N ASP A 287 -26.14 20.91 -15.87
CA ASP A 287 -26.04 22.21 -16.54
C ASP A 287 -25.09 23.15 -15.81
N ALA A 288 -24.31 23.93 -16.57
CA ALA A 288 -23.41 24.94 -16.01
C ALA A 288 -24.19 26.01 -15.23
N ALA A 289 -23.66 26.39 -14.07
CA ALA A 289 -24.21 27.44 -13.22
C ALA A 289 -23.08 28.24 -12.54
N VAL A 290 -23.40 29.47 -12.15
CA VAL A 290 -22.55 30.39 -11.35
C VAL A 290 -23.21 30.64 -10.00
N ASP A 291 -22.40 30.97 -8.99
CA ASP A 291 -22.88 31.34 -7.64
C ASP A 291 -23.81 30.31 -7.00
N VAL A 292 -23.51 29.03 -7.23
CA VAL A 292 -24.29 27.90 -6.72
C VAL A 292 -24.13 27.81 -5.19
N PRO A 293 -25.23 27.78 -4.40
CA PRO A 293 -25.14 27.65 -2.95
C PRO A 293 -24.37 26.39 -2.55
N LYS A 294 -23.54 26.46 -1.50
CA LYS A 294 -22.75 25.31 -1.02
C LYS A 294 -23.60 24.05 -0.78
N ALA A 295 -24.81 24.20 -0.24
CA ALA A 295 -25.72 23.08 -0.01
C ALA A 295 -26.15 22.36 -1.30
N GLU A 296 -26.29 23.11 -2.40
CA GLU A 296 -26.60 22.57 -3.72
C GLU A 296 -25.41 21.79 -4.30
N VAL A 297 -24.19 22.36 -4.20
CA VAL A 297 -22.95 21.69 -4.63
C VAL A 297 -22.77 20.35 -3.89
N VAL A 298 -22.95 20.36 -2.56
CA VAL A 298 -22.87 19.14 -1.74
C VAL A 298 -23.91 18.11 -2.20
N ARG A 299 -25.16 18.53 -2.44
CA ARG A 299 -26.22 17.63 -2.92
C ARG A 299 -25.87 16.98 -4.25
N GLN A 300 -25.36 17.77 -5.20
CA GLN A 300 -24.96 17.26 -6.52
C GLN A 300 -23.73 16.36 -6.43
N ALA A 301 -22.74 16.70 -5.59
CA ALA A 301 -21.59 15.84 -5.34
C ALA A 301 -21.99 14.49 -4.72
N LEU A 302 -22.95 14.47 -3.79
CA LEU A 302 -23.50 13.23 -3.24
C LEU A 302 -24.21 12.39 -4.32
N ALA A 303 -24.98 13.02 -5.20
CA ALA A 303 -25.62 12.32 -6.32
C ALA A 303 -24.58 11.70 -7.26
N VAL A 304 -23.51 12.44 -7.57
CA VAL A 304 -22.37 11.94 -8.35
C VAL A 304 -21.71 10.75 -7.65
N ARG A 305 -21.37 10.86 -6.36
CA ARG A 305 -20.79 9.74 -5.59
C ARG A 305 -21.69 8.50 -5.61
N THR A 306 -23.00 8.70 -5.51
CA THR A 306 -23.99 7.60 -5.54
C THR A 306 -24.01 6.88 -6.89
N ALA A 307 -23.82 7.60 -8.00
CA ALA A 307 -23.78 7.00 -9.34
C ALA A 307 -22.58 6.05 -9.54
N PHE A 308 -21.53 6.17 -8.71
CA PHE A 308 -20.35 5.30 -8.73
C PHE A 308 -20.23 4.43 -7.46
N ALA A 309 -21.27 4.40 -6.61
CA ALA A 309 -21.33 3.62 -5.37
C ALA A 309 -21.68 2.15 -5.61
#